data_AF-A0A2M9R4M0-F1
#
_entry.id   AF-A0A2M9R4M0-F1
#
_cell.length_a   1.000
_cell.length_b   1.000
_cell.length_c   1.000
_cell.angle_alpha   90.00
_cell.angle_beta   90.00
_cell.angle_gamma   90.00
#
_symmetry.space_group_name_H-M   'P 1'
#
loop_
_entity.id
_entity.type
_entity.pdbx_description
1 polymer ?
#
loop_
_entity_poly.entity_id
_entity_poly.type
_entity_poly.pdbx_seq_one_letter_code
_entity_poly.pdbx_strand_id
1 'polypeptide(L)'
;MSENQSALFENEGISQPEHVGKEAVKRIQQFRKKKKNHLQLIDGILQGDKTALSQAITLIESQNPKHQQQADDIIKACLPHANQSVRIGITGVPGVGKSTFIETFGLYLLKQGKKIAVLAIDPSSSISKGSILGDKTRMEDLVKEENAFIRPSASGESLGGVSRKTREAIILCEACGFDTILIETVGVGQSETAVHSMTDFFLLLNLAGAGDELQGIKRGVMEMADAVIINKADGDNIDRARTAKLDVNRALHLFPLKESGWQPKVRTASAYYNQGIDKIWDMIQSYFELTKSNDYFEQNRTNQNLYWLKETVQEHLLNSFYQNEEIKKRLEIAENEIQNNTKSPFAVANELLALYKRTISL
;
A
#
# COMPACT_ATOMS: atom_id res chain seq x y z
N MET A 1 53.43 33.02 -49.38
CA MET A 1 52.90 31.95 -48.52
C MET A 1 52.20 32.61 -47.36
N SER A 2 50.97 32.18 -47.14
CA SER A 2 49.88 32.84 -46.43
C SER A 2 50.05 32.90 -44.93
N GLU A 3 49.33 33.87 -44.37
CA GLU A 3 49.07 34.16 -42.96
C GLU A 3 48.62 32.93 -42.15
N ASN A 4 48.96 32.92 -40.87
CA ASN A 4 48.11 32.34 -39.83
C ASN A 4 48.38 33.07 -38.50
N GLN A 5 47.68 34.18 -38.29
CA GLN A 5 47.46 34.72 -36.96
C GLN A 5 46.41 33.85 -36.27
N SER A 6 46.79 33.08 -35.26
CA SER A 6 45.83 32.41 -34.38
C SER A 6 45.23 33.45 -33.42
N ALA A 7 44.00 33.88 -33.71
CA ALA A 7 43.24 34.84 -32.91
C ALA A 7 42.50 34.18 -31.72
N LEU A 8 43.21 33.45 -30.86
CA LEU A 8 42.62 32.84 -29.66
C LEU A 8 43.51 33.09 -28.45
N PHE A 9 43.05 33.96 -27.54
CA PHE A 9 43.55 34.04 -26.17
C PHE A 9 42.85 32.95 -25.36
N GLU A 10 43.62 31.98 -24.87
CA GLU A 10 43.14 30.95 -23.96
C GLU A 10 43.07 31.56 -22.55
N ASN A 11 41.85 31.82 -22.04
CA ASN A 11 41.67 32.16 -20.64
C ASN A 11 41.73 30.87 -19.80
N GLU A 12 42.42 30.90 -18.66
CA GLU A 12 42.42 29.78 -17.71
C GLU A 12 40.97 29.40 -17.36
N GLY A 13 40.65 28.12 -17.58
CA GLY A 13 39.31 27.59 -17.35
C GLY A 13 38.85 27.80 -15.91
N ILE A 14 37.62 28.28 -15.75
CA ILE A 14 36.98 28.46 -14.44
C ILE A 14 36.91 27.08 -13.76
N SER A 15 37.48 26.96 -12.56
CA SER A 15 37.40 25.72 -11.77
C SER A 15 35.94 25.30 -11.60
N GLN A 16 35.63 24.03 -11.91
CA GLN A 16 34.30 23.47 -11.68
C GLN A 16 33.90 23.71 -10.22
N PRO A 17 32.78 24.41 -9.94
CA PRO A 17 32.33 24.57 -8.56
C PRO A 17 32.03 23.18 -7.98
N GLU A 18 32.47 22.92 -6.75
CA GLU A 18 32.13 21.68 -6.04
C GLU A 18 30.61 21.47 -6.13
N HIS A 19 30.16 20.42 -6.82
CA HIS A 19 28.74 20.16 -7.10
C HIS A 19 27.86 20.03 -5.84
N VAL A 20 28.46 20.02 -4.64
CA VAL A 20 27.75 20.00 -3.36
C VAL A 20 28.49 20.90 -2.37
N GLY A 21 27.87 22.03 -2.02
CA GLY A 21 28.45 22.96 -1.05
C GLY A 21 28.69 22.29 0.31
N LYS A 22 29.90 22.44 0.88
CA LYS A 22 30.30 21.87 2.17
C LYS A 22 29.32 22.23 3.31
N GLU A 23 28.66 23.38 3.23
CA GLU A 23 27.59 23.76 4.17
C GLU A 23 26.31 22.94 4.00
N ALA A 24 25.91 22.61 2.78
CA ALA A 24 24.78 21.72 2.52
C ALA A 24 25.07 20.31 3.04
N VAL A 25 26.30 19.81 2.85
CA VAL A 25 26.75 18.54 3.42
C VAL A 25 26.73 18.59 4.95
N LYS A 26 27.25 19.66 5.57
CA LYS A 26 27.22 19.83 7.03
C LYS A 26 25.80 19.92 7.58
N ARG A 27 24.89 20.63 6.91
CA ARG A 27 23.46 20.66 7.28
C ARG A 27 22.85 19.27 7.19
N ILE A 28 23.05 18.55 6.10
CA ILE A 28 22.56 17.16 5.93
C ILE A 28 23.13 16.24 7.02
N GLN A 29 24.41 16.38 7.36
CA GLN A 29 25.06 15.61 8.43
C GLN A 29 24.52 15.97 9.82
N GLN A 30 24.25 17.24 10.10
CA GLN A 30 23.62 17.69 11.35
C GLN A 30 22.17 17.19 11.48
N PHE A 31 21.40 17.22 10.40
CA PHE A 31 20.08 16.58 10.33
C PHE A 31 20.15 15.07 10.55
N ARG A 32 21.14 14.39 9.96
CA ARG A 32 21.39 12.95 10.17
C ARG A 32 21.85 12.60 11.60
N LYS A 33 22.61 13.49 12.26
CA LYS A 33 23.00 13.34 13.68
C LYS A 33 21.84 13.51 14.66
N LYS A 34 20.75 14.19 14.24
CA LYS A 34 19.49 14.34 14.99
C LYS A 34 18.51 13.18 14.74
N LYS A 35 18.99 11.98 14.36
CA LYS A 35 18.11 10.82 14.18
C LYS A 35 17.45 10.51 15.53
N LYS A 36 16.13 10.72 15.63
CA LYS A 36 15.36 10.43 16.83
C LYS A 36 15.62 8.99 17.25
N ASN A 37 15.90 8.76 18.53
CA ASN A 37 15.91 7.39 19.06
C ASN A 37 14.47 6.84 19.05
N HIS A 38 14.29 5.52 19.08
CA HIS A 38 12.98 4.86 19.02
C HIS A 38 11.99 5.41 20.07
N LEU A 39 12.45 5.73 21.30
CA LEU A 39 11.62 6.39 22.32
C LEU A 39 11.08 7.76 21.87
N GLN A 40 11.92 8.59 21.24
CA GLN A 40 11.52 9.89 20.70
C GLN A 40 10.60 9.77 19.49
N LEU A 41 10.68 8.64 18.76
CA LEU A 41 9.74 8.32 17.69
C LEU A 41 8.38 7.95 18.27
N ILE A 42 8.34 7.12 19.31
CA ILE A 42 7.11 6.75 20.03
C ILE A 42 6.41 8.01 20.54
N ASP A 43 7.11 8.85 21.31
CA ASP A 43 6.54 10.09 21.85
C ASP A 43 6.01 11.00 20.74
N GLY A 44 6.78 11.14 19.65
CA GLY A 44 6.38 11.95 18.50
C GLY A 44 5.13 11.40 17.82
N ILE A 45 5.04 10.08 17.60
CA ILE A 45 3.86 9.43 17.02
C ILE A 45 2.64 9.72 17.88
N LEU A 46 2.70 9.46 19.19
CA LEU A 46 1.57 9.65 20.10
C LEU A 46 1.12 11.12 20.23
N GLN A 47 2.00 12.07 19.86
CA GLN A 47 1.70 13.50 19.81
C GLN A 47 1.25 13.99 18.41
N GLY A 48 1.13 13.12 17.41
CA GLY A 48 0.69 13.49 16.07
C GLY A 48 1.81 13.99 15.14
N ASP A 49 3.09 13.79 15.46
CA ASP A 49 4.21 14.24 14.63
C ASP A 49 4.36 13.37 13.36
N LYS A 50 3.89 13.90 12.22
CA LYS A 50 3.99 13.27 10.89
C LYS A 50 5.44 12.92 10.49
N THR A 51 6.43 13.67 10.99
CA THR A 51 7.85 13.37 10.74
C THR A 51 8.30 12.13 11.50
N ALA A 52 7.93 12.02 12.78
CA ALA A 52 8.19 10.83 13.59
C ALA A 52 7.51 9.61 12.99
N LEU A 53 6.23 9.74 12.58
CA LEU A 53 5.48 8.71 11.87
C LEU A 53 6.21 8.24 10.60
N SER A 54 6.61 9.17 9.72
CA SER A 54 7.33 8.81 8.49
C SER A 54 8.68 8.12 8.76
N GLN A 55 9.38 8.52 9.82
CA GLN A 55 10.66 7.91 10.21
C GLN A 55 10.46 6.49 10.76
N ALA A 56 9.43 6.28 11.57
CA ALA A 56 9.09 4.96 12.11
C ALA A 56 8.63 3.98 11.00
N ILE A 57 7.80 4.43 10.06
CA ILE A 57 7.44 3.62 8.88
C ILE A 57 8.70 3.26 8.07
N THR A 58 9.67 4.16 7.96
CA THR A 58 10.95 3.85 7.28
C THR A 58 11.76 2.77 8.03
N LEU A 59 11.64 2.66 9.36
CA LEU A 59 12.27 1.57 10.12
C LEU A 59 11.57 0.23 9.86
N ILE A 60 10.23 0.21 9.85
CA ILE A 60 9.41 -0.96 9.47
C ILE A 60 9.79 -1.49 8.08
N GLU A 61 10.00 -0.57 7.14
CA GLU A 61 10.35 -0.94 5.77
C GLU A 61 11.78 -1.46 5.62
N SER A 62 12.64 -1.31 6.63
CA SER A 62 14.05 -1.64 6.56
C SER A 62 14.32 -3.13 6.73
N GLN A 63 15.28 -3.66 5.95
CA GLN A 63 15.80 -5.03 6.13
C GLN A 63 16.93 -5.12 7.17
N ASN A 64 17.34 -4.00 7.78
CA ASN A 64 18.42 -4.02 8.77
C ASN A 64 17.92 -4.62 10.11
N PRO A 65 18.56 -5.67 10.66
CA PRO A 65 18.11 -6.31 11.90
C PRO A 65 17.97 -5.36 13.09
N LYS A 66 18.85 -4.35 13.20
CA LYS A 66 18.75 -3.33 14.26
C LYS A 66 17.53 -2.42 14.09
N HIS A 67 17.18 -2.10 12.85
CA HIS A 67 15.98 -1.31 12.57
C HIS A 67 14.71 -2.13 12.81
N GLN A 68 14.73 -3.44 12.51
CA GLN A 68 13.62 -4.34 12.78
C GLN A 68 13.32 -4.43 14.28
N GLN A 69 14.36 -4.60 15.11
CA GLN A 69 14.18 -4.58 16.57
C GLN A 69 13.57 -3.25 17.06
N GLN A 70 14.05 -2.12 16.53
CA GLN A 70 13.48 -0.81 16.86
C GLN A 70 12.03 -0.67 16.40
N ALA A 71 11.69 -1.21 15.22
CA ALA A 71 10.32 -1.19 14.70
C ALA A 71 9.37 -2.01 15.58
N ASP A 72 9.80 -3.20 16.03
CA ASP A 72 9.02 -4.04 16.94
C ASP A 72 8.72 -3.32 18.27
N ASP A 73 9.72 -2.65 18.85
CA ASP A 73 9.56 -1.85 20.08
C ASP A 73 8.57 -0.69 19.89
N ILE A 74 8.66 0.02 18.76
CA ILE A 74 7.74 1.11 18.41
C ILE A 74 6.32 0.58 18.22
N ILE A 75 6.14 -0.48 17.44
CA ILE A 75 4.83 -1.10 17.19
C ILE A 75 4.20 -1.57 18.50
N LYS A 76 4.96 -2.23 19.37
CA LYS A 76 4.50 -2.68 20.69
C LYS A 76 4.01 -1.51 21.56
N ALA A 77 4.72 -0.39 21.56
CA ALA A 77 4.34 0.79 22.31
C ALA A 77 3.12 1.52 21.72
N CYS A 78 2.95 1.50 20.41
CA CYS A 78 1.83 2.14 19.71
C CYS A 78 0.55 1.28 19.69
N LEU A 79 0.65 -0.04 19.84
CA LEU A 79 -0.47 -0.98 19.75
C LEU A 79 -1.68 -0.64 20.65
N PRO A 80 -1.50 -0.20 21.92
CA PRO A 80 -2.63 0.21 22.78
C PRO A 80 -3.41 1.43 22.28
N HIS A 81 -2.82 2.21 21.36
CA HIS A 81 -3.39 3.43 20.79
C HIS A 81 -3.95 3.21 19.38
N ALA A 82 -3.92 1.97 18.87
CA ALA A 82 -4.38 1.62 17.54
C ALA A 82 -5.88 1.20 17.53
N ASN A 83 -6.38 0.84 16.35
CA ASN A 83 -7.75 0.41 16.06
C ASN A 83 -8.86 1.47 16.20
N GLN A 84 -8.52 2.74 16.44
CA GLN A 84 -9.49 3.84 16.54
C GLN A 84 -9.76 4.55 15.19
N SER A 85 -9.71 3.82 14.07
CA SER A 85 -9.96 4.37 12.73
C SER A 85 -11.03 3.60 11.96
N VAL A 86 -11.43 4.10 10.81
CA VAL A 86 -12.03 3.32 9.72
C VAL A 86 -11.00 3.10 8.61
N ARG A 87 -10.92 1.87 8.08
CA ARG A 87 -9.94 1.46 7.06
C ARG A 87 -10.66 1.16 5.75
N ILE A 88 -10.33 1.91 4.70
CA ILE A 88 -11.01 1.84 3.40
C ILE A 88 -10.00 1.40 2.34
N GLY A 89 -10.18 0.21 1.79
CA GLY A 89 -9.42 -0.29 0.64
C GLY A 89 -9.99 0.29 -0.65
N ILE A 90 -9.14 0.78 -1.53
CA ILE A 90 -9.53 1.37 -2.81
C ILE A 90 -8.74 0.71 -3.92
N THR A 91 -9.46 0.08 -4.85
CA THR A 91 -8.88 -0.58 -6.02
C THR A 91 -9.58 -0.15 -7.30
N GLY A 92 -9.00 -0.53 -8.44
CA GLY A 92 -9.53 -0.26 -9.75
C GLY A 92 -8.44 -0.32 -10.82
N VAL A 93 -8.85 -0.56 -12.05
CA VAL A 93 -7.94 -0.71 -13.19
C VAL A 93 -7.12 0.56 -13.44
N PRO A 94 -5.91 0.46 -14.02
CA PRO A 94 -5.15 1.63 -14.45
C PRO A 94 -6.00 2.58 -15.31
N GLY A 95 -5.90 3.88 -15.06
CA GLY A 95 -6.66 4.89 -15.80
C GLY A 95 -8.10 5.16 -15.33
N VAL A 96 -8.62 4.38 -14.35
CA VAL A 96 -9.96 4.60 -13.76
C VAL A 96 -10.13 5.95 -13.05
N GLY A 97 -9.03 6.65 -12.78
CA GLY A 97 -9.02 7.93 -12.04
C GLY A 97 -8.91 7.76 -10.52
N LYS A 98 -8.25 6.68 -10.07
CA LYS A 98 -8.11 6.34 -8.65
C LYS A 98 -7.40 7.40 -7.81
N SER A 99 -6.23 7.89 -8.24
CA SER A 99 -5.51 8.92 -7.49
C SER A 99 -6.30 10.23 -7.41
N THR A 100 -6.94 10.65 -8.51
CA THR A 100 -7.86 11.81 -8.51
C THR A 100 -9.05 11.60 -7.58
N PHE A 101 -9.60 10.39 -7.54
CA PHE A 101 -10.68 10.05 -6.62
C PHE A 101 -10.23 10.12 -5.16
N ILE A 102 -9.08 9.52 -4.82
CA ILE A 102 -8.53 9.53 -3.46
C ILE A 102 -8.21 10.96 -3.01
N GLU A 103 -7.62 11.79 -3.87
CA GLU A 103 -7.38 13.20 -3.57
C GLU A 103 -8.68 13.94 -3.28
N THR A 104 -9.66 13.86 -4.19
CA THR A 104 -10.94 14.57 -4.06
C THR A 104 -11.72 14.09 -2.84
N PHE A 105 -11.79 12.77 -2.64
CA PHE A 105 -12.45 12.16 -1.49
C PHE A 105 -11.74 12.52 -0.18
N GLY A 106 -10.40 12.50 -0.16
CA GLY A 106 -9.59 12.94 0.96
C GLY A 106 -9.87 14.38 1.34
N LEU A 107 -9.81 15.30 0.38
CA LEU A 107 -10.12 16.72 0.60
C LEU A 107 -11.55 16.93 1.10
N TYR A 108 -12.53 16.16 0.60
CA TYR A 108 -13.89 16.18 1.12
C TYR A 108 -13.95 15.76 2.58
N LEU A 109 -13.31 14.65 2.94
CA LEU A 109 -13.28 14.13 4.31
C LEU A 109 -12.57 15.09 5.29
N LEU A 110 -11.50 15.78 4.86
CA LEU A 110 -10.86 16.82 5.68
C LEU A 110 -11.83 17.96 6.01
N LYS A 111 -12.68 18.36 5.05
CA LYS A 111 -13.75 19.35 5.29
C LYS A 111 -14.82 18.86 6.28
N GLN A 112 -14.96 17.54 6.44
CA GLN A 112 -15.80 16.92 7.48
C GLN A 112 -15.05 16.76 8.83
N GLY A 113 -13.86 17.34 8.97
CA GLY A 113 -13.07 17.31 10.20
C GLY A 113 -12.30 16.00 10.43
N LYS A 114 -12.14 15.16 9.40
CA LYS A 114 -11.38 13.89 9.50
C LYS A 114 -9.87 14.12 9.44
N LYS A 115 -9.11 13.16 9.97
CA LYS A 115 -7.65 13.07 9.84
C LYS A 115 -7.31 11.84 9.01
N ILE A 116 -6.67 12.06 7.86
CA ILE A 116 -6.59 11.05 6.81
C ILE A 116 -5.15 10.59 6.59
N ALA A 117 -4.94 9.28 6.59
CA ALA A 117 -3.71 8.67 6.09
C ALA A 117 -4.00 7.91 4.79
N VAL A 118 -3.15 8.09 3.77
CA VAL A 118 -3.20 7.34 2.51
C VAL A 118 -1.96 6.47 2.40
N LEU A 119 -2.15 5.15 2.31
CA LEU A 119 -1.09 4.15 2.20
C LEU A 119 -1.24 3.42 0.86
N ALA A 120 -0.21 3.46 0.02
CA ALA A 120 -0.20 2.71 -1.23
C ALA A 120 0.43 1.32 -1.07
N ILE A 121 -0.06 0.32 -1.81
CA ILE A 121 0.52 -1.01 -1.94
C ILE A 121 0.82 -1.30 -3.41
N ASP A 122 2.10 -1.40 -3.75
CA ASP A 122 2.62 -1.75 -5.08
C ASP A 122 3.52 -2.99 -5.00
N PRO A 123 3.08 -4.17 -5.48
CA PRO A 123 3.90 -5.38 -5.52
C PRO A 123 5.12 -5.25 -6.44
N SER A 124 5.04 -4.39 -7.46
CA SER A 124 6.13 -4.18 -8.43
C SER A 124 7.29 -3.36 -7.86
N SER A 125 7.11 -2.78 -6.67
CA SER A 125 8.16 -2.09 -5.91
C SER A 125 9.36 -2.98 -5.56
N SER A 126 9.20 -4.31 -5.62
CA SER A 126 10.28 -5.31 -5.54
C SER A 126 11.39 -5.07 -6.57
N ILE A 127 11.01 -4.66 -7.79
CA ILE A 127 11.95 -4.41 -8.89
C ILE A 127 12.52 -2.99 -8.81
N SER A 128 11.69 -2.00 -8.47
CA SER A 128 12.09 -0.59 -8.44
C SER A 128 12.78 -0.17 -7.13
N LYS A 129 12.88 -1.06 -6.13
CA LYS A 129 13.36 -0.80 -4.76
C LYS A 129 12.57 0.28 -4.00
N GLY A 130 11.33 0.52 -4.43
CA GLY A 130 10.41 1.51 -3.85
C GLY A 130 10.45 2.87 -4.56
N SER A 131 9.32 3.56 -4.58
CA SER A 131 9.19 4.90 -5.18
C SER A 131 9.44 5.98 -4.13
N ILE A 132 10.57 6.68 -4.22
CA ILE A 132 10.92 7.77 -3.28
C ILE A 132 10.04 9.01 -3.53
N LEU A 133 9.62 9.26 -4.78
CA LEU A 133 8.96 10.51 -5.20
C LEU A 133 7.72 10.32 -6.11
N GLY A 134 7.62 9.19 -6.83
CA GLY A 134 6.72 9.07 -8.00
C GLY A 134 5.21 8.98 -7.70
N ASP A 135 4.82 8.66 -6.47
CA ASP A 135 3.39 8.62 -6.07
C ASP A 135 2.92 9.87 -5.32
N LYS A 136 3.84 10.64 -4.72
CA LYS A 136 3.46 11.88 -4.01
C LYS A 136 2.99 12.98 -4.96
N THR A 137 3.39 12.93 -6.23
CA THR A 137 3.00 13.91 -7.26
C THR A 137 1.60 13.68 -7.82
N ARG A 138 0.90 12.60 -7.44
CA ARG A 138 -0.44 12.28 -7.95
C ARG A 138 -1.58 12.85 -7.10
N MET A 139 -1.25 13.40 -5.93
CA MET A 139 -2.19 13.97 -4.95
C MET A 139 -1.61 15.30 -4.44
N GLU A 140 -1.51 16.28 -5.34
CA GLU A 140 -0.81 17.55 -5.14
C GLU A 140 -1.46 18.46 -4.08
N ASP A 141 -2.79 18.41 -3.92
CA ASP A 141 -3.49 19.26 -2.97
C ASP A 141 -3.59 18.57 -1.61
N LEU A 142 -3.91 17.27 -1.59
CA LEU A 142 -4.02 16.51 -0.35
C LEU A 142 -2.70 16.47 0.43
N VAL A 143 -1.54 16.43 -0.25
CA VAL A 143 -0.23 16.38 0.42
C VAL A 143 0.11 17.66 1.19
N LYS A 144 -0.53 18.80 0.85
CA LYS A 144 -0.31 20.11 1.50
C LYS A 144 -1.07 20.23 2.82
N GLU A 145 -2.06 19.37 3.04
CA GLU A 145 -2.98 19.47 4.17
C GLU A 145 -2.34 18.99 5.48
N GLU A 146 -2.55 19.75 6.55
CA GLU A 146 -1.97 19.45 7.86
C GLU A 146 -2.53 18.13 8.42
N ASN A 147 -3.83 17.90 8.24
CA ASN A 147 -4.53 16.71 8.70
C ASN A 147 -4.46 15.52 7.72
N ALA A 148 -3.61 15.60 6.70
CA ALA A 148 -3.34 14.51 5.76
C ALA A 148 -1.91 13.97 5.89
N PHE A 149 -1.76 12.67 5.68
CA PHE A 149 -0.48 11.98 5.57
C PHE A 149 -0.52 11.01 4.39
N ILE A 150 0.51 11.03 3.54
CA ILE A 150 0.59 10.18 2.36
C ILE A 150 1.91 9.41 2.40
N ARG A 151 1.81 8.07 2.40
CA ARG A 151 2.95 7.16 2.32
C ARG A 151 2.87 6.35 1.01
N PRO A 152 3.82 6.56 0.08
CA PRO A 152 3.99 5.70 -1.09
C PRO A 152 4.23 4.24 -0.70
N SER A 153 4.11 3.33 -1.68
CA SER A 153 4.31 1.90 -1.41
C SER A 153 5.66 1.60 -0.79
N ALA A 154 5.61 0.81 0.29
CA ALA A 154 6.77 0.14 0.84
C ALA A 154 7.44 -0.71 -0.25
N SER A 155 8.76 -0.80 -0.22
CA SER A 155 9.49 -1.80 -1.00
C SER A 155 9.52 -3.14 -0.26
N GLY A 156 9.40 -4.23 -1.01
CA GLY A 156 9.50 -5.58 -0.46
C GLY A 156 9.81 -6.59 -1.54
N GLU A 157 10.45 -7.70 -1.17
CA GLU A 157 10.84 -8.77 -2.11
C GLU A 157 9.65 -9.66 -2.50
N SER A 158 8.59 -9.63 -1.69
CA SER A 158 7.35 -10.37 -1.90
C SER A 158 6.13 -9.52 -1.57
N LEU A 159 4.98 -9.90 -2.12
CA LEU A 159 3.70 -9.29 -1.77
C LEU A 159 3.39 -9.41 -0.26
N GLY A 160 3.78 -10.54 0.36
CA GLY A 160 3.62 -10.76 1.80
C GLY A 160 4.37 -9.73 2.63
N GLY A 161 5.65 -9.51 2.32
CA GLY A 161 6.47 -8.53 3.03
C GLY A 161 5.98 -7.09 2.87
N VAL A 162 5.50 -6.71 1.68
CA VAL A 162 4.89 -5.38 1.46
C VAL A 162 3.62 -5.25 2.30
N SER A 163 2.78 -6.29 2.33
CA SER A 163 1.50 -6.24 3.03
C SER A 163 1.67 -6.19 4.56
N ARG A 164 2.65 -6.93 5.12
CA ARG A 164 3.02 -6.84 6.54
C ARG A 164 3.42 -5.41 6.93
N LYS A 165 4.32 -4.80 6.15
CA LYS A 165 4.79 -3.43 6.40
C LYS A 165 3.65 -2.42 6.36
N THR A 166 2.71 -2.56 5.41
CA THR A 166 1.53 -1.70 5.35
C THR A 166 0.64 -1.86 6.58
N ARG A 167 0.43 -3.09 7.06
CA ARG A 167 -0.36 -3.35 8.26
C ARG A 167 0.27 -2.75 9.52
N GLU A 168 1.59 -2.84 9.66
CA GLU A 168 2.32 -2.16 10.74
C GLU A 168 2.24 -0.62 10.59
N ALA A 169 2.27 -0.10 9.36
CA ALA A 169 2.06 1.33 9.10
C ALA A 169 0.64 1.80 9.47
N ILE A 170 -0.40 0.98 9.26
CA ILE A 170 -1.78 1.28 9.72
C ILE A 170 -1.78 1.51 11.23
N ILE A 171 -1.15 0.62 12.01
CA ILE A 171 -1.05 0.73 13.48
C ILE A 171 -0.41 2.07 13.86
N LEU A 172 0.69 2.44 13.21
CA LEU A 172 1.37 3.71 13.51
C LEU A 172 0.54 4.93 13.13
N CYS A 173 -0.19 4.90 12.00
CA CYS A 173 -1.09 5.96 11.62
C CYS A 173 -2.22 6.13 12.64
N GLU A 174 -2.84 5.03 13.08
CA GLU A 174 -3.89 5.06 14.10
C GLU A 174 -3.36 5.63 15.43
N ALA A 175 -2.20 5.16 15.89
CA ALA A 175 -1.55 5.69 17.09
C ALA A 175 -1.14 7.17 16.97
N CYS A 176 -0.97 7.67 15.74
CA CYS A 176 -0.71 9.07 15.43
C CYS A 176 -1.98 9.93 15.38
N GLY A 177 -3.15 9.34 15.63
CA GLY A 177 -4.44 10.03 15.68
C GLY A 177 -5.12 10.20 14.31
N PHE A 178 -4.71 9.45 13.29
CA PHE A 178 -5.46 9.36 12.03
C PHE A 178 -6.70 8.48 12.23
N ASP A 179 -7.88 9.03 11.94
CA ASP A 179 -9.17 8.36 12.16
C ASP A 179 -9.74 7.71 10.89
N THR A 180 -9.14 8.01 9.74
CA THR A 180 -9.53 7.47 8.43
C THR A 180 -8.29 7.05 7.66
N ILE A 181 -8.16 5.76 7.36
CA ILE A 181 -7.02 5.21 6.63
C ILE A 181 -7.51 4.74 5.26
N LEU A 182 -6.98 5.33 4.19
CA LEU A 182 -7.23 4.92 2.80
C LEU A 182 -6.07 4.06 2.31
N ILE A 183 -6.36 2.85 1.84
CA ILE A 183 -5.36 1.90 1.36
C ILE A 183 -5.55 1.69 -0.14
N GLU A 184 -4.60 2.14 -0.94
CA GLU A 184 -4.67 2.08 -2.40
C GLU A 184 -3.88 0.88 -2.95
N THR A 185 -4.49 0.09 -3.84
CA THR A 185 -3.72 -0.86 -4.67
C THR A 185 -3.09 -0.14 -5.86
N VAL A 186 -1.79 -0.28 -6.07
CA VAL A 186 -1.10 0.23 -7.25
C VAL A 186 -0.76 -0.93 -8.19
N GLY A 187 -1.06 -0.76 -9.48
CA GLY A 187 -0.70 -1.70 -10.53
C GLY A 187 -1.70 -2.82 -10.82
N VAL A 188 -1.26 -3.81 -11.60
CA VAL A 188 -1.99 -5.03 -11.97
C VAL A 188 -1.42 -6.20 -11.15
N GLY A 189 -2.23 -6.89 -10.35
CA GLY A 189 -1.69 -7.88 -9.41
C GLY A 189 -2.70 -8.74 -8.65
N GLN A 190 -2.25 -9.27 -7.51
CA GLN A 190 -3.03 -9.96 -6.46
C GLN A 190 -3.04 -9.12 -5.17
N SER A 191 -2.77 -7.81 -5.26
CA SER A 191 -2.74 -6.92 -4.09
C SER A 191 -4.14 -6.63 -3.55
N GLU A 192 -5.19 -6.89 -4.33
CA GLU A 192 -6.58 -6.68 -3.96
C GLU A 192 -6.97 -7.53 -2.74
N THR A 193 -6.61 -8.81 -2.73
CA THR A 193 -6.88 -9.72 -1.59
C THR A 193 -6.13 -9.27 -0.34
N ALA A 194 -4.88 -8.82 -0.50
CA ALA A 194 -4.08 -8.31 0.61
C ALA A 194 -4.67 -7.02 1.20
N VAL A 195 -5.10 -6.08 0.35
CA VAL A 195 -5.77 -4.85 0.82
C VAL A 195 -7.10 -5.18 1.48
N HIS A 196 -7.90 -6.07 0.90
CA HIS A 196 -9.17 -6.51 1.49
C HIS A 196 -8.97 -7.13 2.88
N SER A 197 -7.91 -7.94 3.08
CA SER A 197 -7.63 -8.58 4.37
C SER A 197 -7.08 -7.65 5.45
N MET A 198 -6.90 -6.35 5.17
CA MET A 198 -6.46 -5.34 6.14
C MET A 198 -7.38 -4.12 6.22
N THR A 199 -8.54 -4.15 5.56
CA THR A 199 -9.48 -3.03 5.50
C THR A 199 -10.88 -3.42 5.97
N ASP A 200 -11.64 -2.44 6.47
CA ASP A 200 -12.99 -2.67 6.96
C ASP A 200 -14.03 -2.57 5.85
N PHE A 201 -13.73 -1.75 4.83
CA PHE A 201 -14.59 -1.51 3.67
C PHE A 201 -13.76 -1.53 2.38
N PHE A 202 -14.20 -2.26 1.37
CA PHE A 202 -13.48 -2.41 0.10
C PHE A 202 -14.25 -1.76 -1.07
N LEU A 203 -13.70 -0.67 -1.60
CA LEU A 203 -14.24 0.14 -2.68
C LEU A 203 -13.57 -0.18 -4.01
N LEU A 204 -14.38 -0.60 -4.99
CA LEU A 204 -13.92 -0.82 -6.37
C LEU A 204 -14.32 0.36 -7.25
N LEU A 205 -13.34 1.02 -7.86
CA LEU A 205 -13.58 2.00 -8.91
C LEU A 205 -13.66 1.29 -10.28
N ASN A 206 -14.64 1.67 -11.09
CA ASN A 206 -14.87 1.14 -12.42
C ASN A 206 -15.20 2.26 -13.42
N LEU A 207 -15.09 2.00 -14.73
CA LEU A 207 -15.45 2.93 -15.80
C LEU A 207 -16.75 2.52 -16.51
N ALA A 208 -17.39 3.50 -17.15
CA ALA A 208 -18.48 3.24 -18.08
C ALA A 208 -17.95 2.76 -19.45
N GLY A 209 -18.67 1.86 -20.13
CA GLY A 209 -18.22 1.33 -21.43
C GLY A 209 -17.18 0.21 -21.34
N ALA A 210 -16.84 -0.21 -20.11
CA ALA A 210 -16.07 -1.38 -19.75
C ALA A 210 -16.77 -2.72 -20.10
N GLY A 211 -17.58 -2.78 -21.17
CA GLY A 211 -18.47 -3.90 -21.50
C GLY A 211 -17.76 -5.24 -21.67
N ASP A 212 -16.55 -5.23 -22.24
CA ASP A 212 -15.64 -6.39 -22.27
C ASP A 212 -14.72 -6.45 -21.04
N GLU A 213 -14.51 -5.33 -20.35
CA GLU A 213 -13.67 -5.22 -19.14
C GLU A 213 -14.37 -5.72 -17.87
N LEU A 214 -15.67 -6.02 -17.91
CA LEU A 214 -16.31 -6.84 -16.87
C LEU A 214 -15.71 -8.26 -16.83
N GLN A 215 -15.08 -8.73 -17.92
CA GLN A 215 -14.17 -9.90 -17.90
C GLN A 215 -12.77 -9.58 -17.33
N GLY A 216 -12.33 -8.31 -17.39
CA GLY A 216 -11.06 -7.83 -16.84
C GLY A 216 -11.09 -7.63 -15.32
N ILE A 217 -12.25 -7.28 -14.76
CA ILE A 217 -12.47 -7.35 -13.32
C ILE A 217 -12.66 -8.83 -12.96
N LYS A 218 -11.58 -9.45 -12.46
CA LYS A 218 -11.62 -10.83 -11.97
C LYS A 218 -12.84 -11.00 -11.07
N ARG A 219 -13.65 -12.03 -11.33
CA ARG A 219 -14.84 -12.40 -10.52
C ARG A 219 -14.58 -12.26 -9.00
N GLY A 220 -13.39 -12.63 -8.53
CA GLY A 220 -13.00 -12.48 -7.13
C GLY A 220 -12.95 -11.04 -6.59
N VAL A 221 -12.58 -10.03 -7.39
CA VAL A 221 -12.52 -8.63 -6.94
C VAL A 221 -13.93 -8.05 -6.78
N MET A 222 -14.84 -8.38 -7.69
CA MET A 222 -16.26 -8.03 -7.55
C MET A 222 -16.89 -8.66 -6.30
N GLU A 223 -16.54 -9.92 -6.02
CA GLU A 223 -17.01 -10.65 -4.83
C GLU A 223 -16.49 -10.03 -3.53
N MET A 224 -15.32 -9.37 -3.54
CA MET A 224 -14.76 -8.67 -2.38
C MET A 224 -15.38 -7.28 -2.16
N ALA A 225 -15.85 -6.60 -3.20
CA ALA A 225 -16.33 -5.22 -3.10
C ALA A 225 -17.55 -5.04 -2.19
N ASP A 226 -17.49 -4.05 -1.31
CA ASP A 226 -18.63 -3.55 -0.51
C ASP A 226 -19.36 -2.43 -1.25
N ALA A 227 -18.68 -1.75 -2.16
CA ALA A 227 -19.29 -0.88 -3.14
C ALA A 227 -18.49 -0.79 -4.44
N VAL A 228 -19.20 -0.48 -5.52
CA VAL A 228 -18.62 -0.19 -6.83
C VAL A 228 -18.98 1.23 -7.25
N ILE A 229 -17.98 2.02 -7.66
CA ILE A 229 -18.16 3.38 -8.14
C ILE A 229 -17.86 3.42 -9.63
N ILE A 230 -18.86 3.77 -10.43
CA ILE A 230 -18.66 4.11 -11.83
C ILE A 230 -18.14 5.55 -11.89
N ASN A 231 -16.82 5.71 -12.00
CA ASN A 231 -16.15 7.00 -12.03
C ASN A 231 -16.19 7.61 -13.45
N LYS A 232 -15.80 8.89 -13.56
CA LYS A 232 -15.88 9.69 -14.80
C LYS A 232 -17.30 9.80 -15.35
N ALA A 233 -18.30 9.86 -14.46
CA ALA A 233 -19.70 10.06 -14.82
C ALA A 233 -19.98 11.56 -15.07
N ASP A 234 -19.37 12.12 -16.10
CA ASP A 234 -19.40 13.54 -16.46
C ASP A 234 -19.57 13.73 -17.98
N GLY A 235 -20.01 14.93 -18.39
CA GLY A 235 -20.25 15.29 -19.78
C GLY A 235 -21.08 14.25 -20.55
N ASP A 236 -20.58 13.85 -21.71
CA ASP A 236 -21.23 12.86 -22.59
C ASP A 236 -21.19 11.42 -22.03
N ASN A 237 -20.48 11.19 -20.92
CA ASN A 237 -20.35 9.88 -20.29
C ASN A 237 -21.41 9.61 -19.22
N ILE A 238 -22.24 10.59 -18.84
CA ILE A 238 -23.25 10.45 -17.79
C ILE A 238 -24.22 9.29 -18.07
N ASP A 239 -24.75 9.21 -19.30
CA ASP A 239 -25.74 8.17 -19.65
C ASP A 239 -25.11 6.78 -19.75
N ARG A 240 -23.87 6.70 -20.25
CA ARG A 240 -23.09 5.45 -20.25
C ARG A 240 -22.81 4.99 -18.82
N ALA A 241 -22.42 5.89 -17.93
CA ALA A 241 -22.16 5.59 -16.53
C ALA A 241 -23.44 5.15 -15.79
N ARG A 242 -24.59 5.76 -16.11
CA ARG A 242 -25.89 5.33 -15.57
C ARG A 242 -26.24 3.91 -16.03
N THR A 243 -25.98 3.59 -17.30
CA THR A 243 -26.20 2.23 -17.84
C THR A 243 -25.28 1.22 -17.16
N ALA A 244 -23.98 1.49 -17.10
CA ALA A 244 -23.00 0.63 -16.43
C ALA A 244 -23.35 0.41 -14.95
N LYS A 245 -23.82 1.46 -14.25
CA LYS A 245 -24.30 1.33 -12.86
C LYS A 245 -25.44 0.31 -12.74
N LEU A 246 -26.41 0.33 -13.66
CA LEU A 246 -27.53 -0.61 -13.64
C LEU A 246 -27.06 -2.05 -13.87
N ASP A 247 -26.16 -2.25 -14.83
CA ASP A 247 -25.65 -3.58 -15.17
C ASP A 247 -24.80 -4.17 -14.04
N VAL A 248 -23.90 -3.37 -13.45
CA VAL A 248 -23.13 -3.79 -12.27
C VAL A 248 -24.05 -4.06 -11.09
N ASN A 249 -25.09 -3.25 -10.88
CA ASN A 249 -26.02 -3.47 -9.77
C ASN A 249 -26.80 -4.78 -9.96
N ARG A 250 -27.23 -5.11 -11.18
CA ARG A 250 -27.84 -6.41 -11.50
C ARG A 250 -26.89 -7.56 -11.22
N ALA A 251 -25.62 -7.44 -11.64
CA ALA A 251 -24.61 -8.46 -11.38
C ALA A 251 -24.35 -8.67 -9.89
N LEU A 252 -24.28 -7.60 -9.10
CA LEU A 252 -24.09 -7.69 -7.65
C LEU A 252 -25.25 -8.36 -6.91
N HIS A 253 -26.47 -8.28 -7.45
CA HIS A 253 -27.63 -9.00 -6.91
C HIS A 253 -27.59 -10.52 -7.17
N LEU A 254 -26.70 -11.01 -8.04
CA LEU A 254 -26.51 -12.45 -8.26
C LEU A 254 -25.59 -13.08 -7.21
N PHE A 255 -24.83 -12.27 -6.45
CA PHE A 255 -24.00 -12.76 -5.37
C PHE A 255 -24.81 -12.91 -4.07
N PRO A 256 -24.43 -13.85 -3.19
CA PRO A 256 -25.04 -13.95 -1.88
C PRO A 256 -24.83 -12.67 -1.08
N LEU A 257 -25.73 -12.43 -0.12
CA LEU A 257 -25.55 -11.37 0.87
C LEU A 257 -24.23 -11.59 1.61
N LYS A 258 -23.51 -10.51 1.90
CA LYS A 258 -22.27 -10.57 2.69
C LYS A 258 -22.56 -11.07 4.10
N GLU A 259 -21.58 -11.70 4.74
CA GLU A 259 -21.66 -12.12 6.14
C GLU A 259 -21.99 -10.95 7.08
N SER A 260 -21.58 -9.74 6.71
CA SER A 260 -21.91 -8.49 7.41
C SER A 260 -23.38 -8.09 7.37
N GLY A 261 -24.20 -8.77 6.56
CA GLY A 261 -25.55 -8.35 6.24
C GLY A 261 -25.62 -7.16 5.26
N TRP A 262 -24.47 -6.64 4.81
CA TRP A 262 -24.43 -5.55 3.83
C TRP A 262 -24.73 -6.06 2.43
N GLN A 263 -25.62 -5.36 1.72
CA GLN A 263 -25.81 -5.54 0.29
C GLN A 263 -24.91 -4.54 -0.44
N PRO A 264 -23.92 -5.01 -1.23
CA PRO A 264 -23.04 -4.13 -2.00
C PRO A 264 -23.82 -3.12 -2.84
N LYS A 265 -23.33 -1.87 -2.86
CA LYS A 265 -24.02 -0.76 -3.54
C LYS A 265 -23.22 -0.25 -4.73
N VAL A 266 -23.93 0.17 -5.77
CA VAL A 266 -23.32 0.86 -6.91
C VAL A 266 -23.68 2.34 -6.90
N ARG A 267 -22.67 3.19 -7.11
CA ARG A 267 -22.82 4.64 -7.25
C ARG A 267 -22.05 5.13 -8.48
N THR A 268 -22.32 6.37 -8.87
CA THR A 268 -21.62 7.06 -9.95
C THR A 268 -20.96 8.29 -9.36
N ALA A 269 -19.77 8.63 -9.85
CA ALA A 269 -19.08 9.85 -9.46
C ALA A 269 -18.30 10.45 -10.62
N SER A 270 -18.03 11.75 -10.52
CA SER A 270 -16.93 12.38 -11.22
C SER A 270 -15.98 12.92 -10.18
N ALA A 271 -14.85 12.22 -9.97
CA ALA A 271 -13.79 12.70 -9.08
C ALA A 271 -13.28 14.08 -9.53
N TYR A 272 -13.03 14.26 -10.83
CA TYR A 272 -12.47 15.49 -11.37
C TYR A 272 -13.35 16.72 -11.11
N TYR A 273 -14.68 16.57 -11.20
CA TYR A 273 -15.63 17.65 -10.94
C TYR A 273 -16.19 17.64 -9.50
N ASN A 274 -15.67 16.78 -8.61
CA ASN A 274 -16.15 16.60 -7.24
C ASN A 274 -17.68 16.34 -7.16
N GLN A 275 -18.19 15.45 -8.00
CA GLN A 275 -19.61 15.11 -8.06
C GLN A 275 -19.87 13.71 -7.51
N GLY A 276 -20.83 13.60 -6.58
CA GLY A 276 -21.26 12.33 -5.97
C GLY A 276 -20.35 11.81 -4.86
N ILE A 277 -19.29 12.55 -4.50
CA ILE A 277 -18.33 12.21 -3.44
C ILE A 277 -19.01 12.20 -2.06
N ASP A 278 -19.88 13.17 -1.80
CA ASP A 278 -20.75 13.26 -0.64
C ASP A 278 -21.61 12.01 -0.46
N LYS A 279 -22.32 11.61 -1.53
CA LYS A 279 -23.20 10.43 -1.51
C LYS A 279 -22.45 9.11 -1.35
N ILE A 280 -21.19 9.08 -1.78
CA ILE A 280 -20.31 7.93 -1.56
C ILE A 280 -19.92 7.87 -0.09
N TRP A 281 -19.59 9.00 0.52
CA TRP A 281 -19.30 9.04 1.95
C TRP A 281 -20.51 8.62 2.80
N ASP A 282 -21.70 9.14 2.53
CA ASP A 282 -22.94 8.76 3.24
C ASP A 282 -23.18 7.24 3.19
N MET A 283 -22.92 6.64 2.02
CA MET A 283 -23.04 5.19 1.82
C MET A 283 -22.00 4.41 2.64
N ILE A 284 -20.76 4.88 2.71
CA ILE A 284 -19.70 4.28 3.52
C ILE A 284 -20.03 4.42 5.01
N GLN A 285 -20.56 5.56 5.45
CA GLN A 285 -21.02 5.74 6.82
C GLN A 285 -22.15 4.77 7.17
N SER A 286 -23.13 4.59 6.27
CA SER A 286 -24.22 3.62 6.45
C SER A 286 -23.70 2.18 6.62
N TYR A 287 -22.63 1.81 5.91
CA TYR A 287 -21.97 0.52 6.10
C TYR A 287 -21.35 0.41 7.51
N PHE A 288 -20.63 1.43 7.96
CA PHE A 288 -20.01 1.42 9.29
C PHE A 288 -21.03 1.43 10.41
N GLU A 289 -22.17 2.10 10.23
CA GLU A 289 -23.28 2.05 11.19
C GLU A 289 -23.85 0.63 11.27
N LEU A 290 -24.14 -0.01 10.14
CA LEU A 290 -24.65 -1.37 10.10
C LEU A 290 -23.67 -2.35 10.76
N THR A 291 -22.43 -2.36 10.29
CA THR A 291 -21.41 -3.33 10.73
C THR A 291 -20.99 -3.17 12.19
N LYS A 292 -21.10 -1.96 12.73
CA LYS A 292 -20.92 -1.74 14.18
C LYS A 292 -22.15 -2.14 14.98
N SER A 293 -23.35 -1.96 14.44
CA SER A 293 -24.60 -2.32 15.15
C SER A 293 -24.81 -3.82 15.30
N ASN A 294 -24.18 -4.64 14.45
CA ASN A 294 -24.31 -6.10 14.45
C ASN A 294 -23.00 -6.82 14.81
N ASP A 295 -22.05 -6.12 15.42
CA ASP A 295 -20.73 -6.60 15.86
C ASP A 295 -19.80 -7.13 14.76
N TYR A 296 -20.21 -7.10 13.49
CA TYR A 296 -19.38 -7.58 12.37
C TYR A 296 -18.07 -6.81 12.26
N PHE A 297 -18.06 -5.51 12.55
CA PHE A 297 -16.87 -4.66 12.44
C PHE A 297 -15.69 -5.19 13.26
N GLU A 298 -15.91 -5.52 14.54
CA GLU A 298 -14.86 -6.03 15.42
C GLU A 298 -14.54 -7.51 15.15
N GLN A 299 -15.55 -8.31 14.78
CA GLN A 299 -15.34 -9.70 14.39
C GLN A 299 -14.48 -9.82 13.13
N ASN A 300 -14.75 -9.00 12.11
CA ASN A 300 -13.97 -8.96 10.88
C ASN A 300 -12.51 -8.59 11.16
N ARG A 301 -12.26 -7.55 11.97
CA ARG A 301 -10.89 -7.19 12.37
C ARG A 301 -10.18 -8.30 13.14
N THR A 302 -10.90 -9.02 14.01
CA THR A 302 -10.36 -10.18 14.72
C THR A 302 -9.96 -11.29 13.75
N ASN A 303 -10.83 -11.61 12.77
CA ASN A 303 -10.55 -12.60 11.74
C ASN A 303 -9.36 -12.20 10.86
N GLN A 304 -9.27 -10.92 10.48
CA GLN A 304 -8.11 -10.37 9.79
C GLN A 304 -6.84 -10.54 10.63
N ASN A 305 -6.88 -10.22 11.92
CA ASN A 305 -5.72 -10.41 12.80
C ASN A 305 -5.25 -11.87 12.87
N LEU A 306 -6.19 -12.81 12.95
CA LEU A 306 -5.88 -14.25 12.92
C LEU A 306 -5.32 -14.71 11.57
N TYR A 307 -5.86 -14.17 10.46
CA TYR A 307 -5.31 -14.39 9.12
C TYR A 307 -3.85 -13.93 9.05
N TRP A 308 -3.57 -12.69 9.50
CA TRP A 308 -2.23 -12.12 9.47
C TRP A 308 -1.24 -12.85 10.39
N LEU A 309 -1.69 -13.42 11.51
CA LEU A 309 -0.85 -14.30 12.32
C LEU A 309 -0.38 -15.51 11.50
N LYS A 310 -1.30 -16.18 10.80
CA LYS A 310 -0.98 -17.35 9.97
C LYS A 310 -0.05 -17.00 8.81
N GLU A 311 -0.33 -15.91 8.10
CA GLU A 311 0.53 -15.41 7.03
C GLU A 311 1.93 -15.07 7.54
N THR A 312 2.04 -14.42 8.70
CA THR A 312 3.34 -14.08 9.31
C THR A 312 4.15 -15.34 9.65
N VAL A 313 3.50 -16.35 10.22
CA VAL A 313 4.15 -17.65 10.52
C VAL A 313 4.63 -18.30 9.23
N GLN A 314 3.79 -18.33 8.19
CA GLN A 314 4.16 -18.89 6.89
C GLN A 314 5.35 -18.16 6.28
N GLU A 315 5.35 -16.82 6.29
CA GLU A 315 6.46 -16.01 5.79
C GLU A 315 7.76 -16.27 6.56
N HIS A 316 7.72 -16.32 7.90
CA HIS A 316 8.90 -16.64 8.71
C HIS A 316 9.44 -18.05 8.44
N LEU A 317 8.58 -19.05 8.26
CA LEU A 317 9.00 -20.40 7.91
C LEU A 317 9.66 -20.45 6.52
N LEU A 318 9.07 -19.79 5.52
CA LEU A 318 9.64 -19.70 4.18
C LEU A 318 10.99 -18.97 4.19
N ASN A 319 11.08 -17.83 4.88
CA ASN A 319 12.32 -17.08 5.00
C ASN A 319 13.40 -17.90 5.70
N SER A 320 13.07 -18.58 6.81
CA SER A 320 14.01 -19.46 7.51
C SER A 320 14.49 -20.61 6.63
N PHE A 321 13.62 -21.19 5.82
CA PHE A 321 13.96 -22.25 4.86
C PHE A 321 14.93 -21.75 3.79
N TYR A 322 14.60 -20.67 3.08
CA TYR A 322 15.41 -20.17 1.96
C TYR A 322 16.70 -19.45 2.41
N GLN A 323 16.76 -18.96 3.66
CA GLN A 323 17.98 -18.35 4.20
C GLN A 323 18.96 -19.39 4.76
N ASN A 324 18.54 -20.64 4.95
CA ASN A 324 19.42 -21.70 5.44
C ASN A 324 20.52 -22.04 4.40
N GLU A 325 21.78 -21.95 4.81
CA GLU A 325 22.94 -22.13 3.92
C GLU A 325 23.05 -23.53 3.30
N GLU A 326 22.60 -24.57 4.01
CA GLU A 326 22.59 -25.94 3.48
C GLU A 326 21.48 -26.12 2.44
N ILE A 327 20.33 -25.50 2.67
CA ILE A 327 19.21 -25.47 1.71
C ILE A 327 19.59 -24.72 0.45
N LYS A 328 20.23 -23.54 0.55
CA LYS A 328 20.71 -22.78 -0.62
C LYS A 328 21.63 -23.62 -1.51
N LYS A 329 22.62 -24.30 -0.92
CA LYS A 329 23.54 -25.18 -1.66
C LYS A 329 22.81 -26.33 -2.33
N ARG A 330 21.83 -26.95 -1.65
CA ARG A 330 21.04 -28.04 -2.23
C ARG A 330 20.11 -27.56 -3.35
N LEU A 331 19.59 -26.34 -3.25
CA LEU A 331 18.75 -25.70 -4.29
C LEU A 331 19.53 -25.48 -5.59
N GLU A 332 20.78 -25.00 -5.53
CA GLU A 332 21.63 -24.84 -6.72
C GLU A 332 21.85 -26.18 -7.47
N ILE A 333 21.99 -27.27 -6.72
CA ILE A 333 22.09 -28.62 -7.31
C ILE A 333 20.74 -29.07 -7.88
N ALA A 334 19.64 -28.79 -7.16
CA ALA A 334 18.27 -29.15 -7.56
C ALA A 334 17.85 -28.54 -8.89
N GLU A 335 18.22 -27.29 -9.14
CA GLU A 335 17.90 -26.60 -10.40
C GLU A 335 18.49 -27.36 -11.60
N ASN A 336 19.74 -27.81 -11.47
CA ASN A 336 20.39 -28.63 -12.51
C ASN A 336 19.73 -30.00 -12.65
N GLU A 337 19.34 -30.65 -11.55
CA GLU A 337 18.65 -31.95 -11.59
C GLU A 337 17.29 -31.86 -12.32
N ILE A 338 16.53 -30.78 -12.08
CA ILE A 338 15.22 -30.52 -12.70
C ILE A 338 15.38 -30.13 -14.18
N GLN A 339 16.31 -29.21 -14.51
CA GLN A 339 16.55 -28.80 -15.90
C GLN A 339 16.97 -29.98 -16.79
N ASN A 340 17.75 -30.92 -16.24
CA ASN A 340 18.16 -32.13 -16.94
C ASN A 340 17.13 -33.28 -16.86
N ASN A 341 15.93 -33.04 -16.30
CA ASN A 341 14.88 -34.04 -16.10
C ASN A 341 15.31 -35.30 -15.33
N THR A 342 16.33 -35.19 -14.48
CA THR A 342 16.85 -36.32 -13.68
C THR A 342 16.02 -36.58 -12.42
N LYS A 343 15.33 -35.55 -11.91
CA LYS A 343 14.35 -35.66 -10.82
C LYS A 343 13.14 -34.75 -11.08
N SER A 344 11.99 -35.12 -10.53
CA SER A 344 10.80 -34.27 -10.57
C SER A 344 10.86 -33.15 -9.53
N PRO A 345 10.24 -31.98 -9.78
CA PRO A 345 10.17 -30.90 -8.80
C PRO A 345 9.60 -31.33 -7.45
N PHE A 346 8.60 -32.21 -7.43
CA PHE A 346 7.96 -32.70 -6.21
C PHE A 346 8.87 -33.60 -5.38
N ALA A 347 9.65 -34.47 -6.03
CA ALA A 347 10.60 -35.33 -5.32
C ALA A 347 11.71 -34.50 -4.66
N VAL A 348 12.27 -33.54 -5.40
CA VAL A 348 13.31 -32.63 -4.91
C VAL A 348 12.79 -31.74 -3.77
N ALA A 349 11.55 -31.25 -3.86
CA ALA A 349 10.93 -30.49 -2.77
C ALA A 349 10.83 -31.30 -1.46
N ASN A 350 10.46 -32.59 -1.54
CA ASN A 350 10.42 -33.48 -0.37
C ASN A 350 11.82 -33.70 0.23
N GLU A 351 12.84 -33.87 -0.61
CA GLU A 351 14.25 -33.99 -0.16
C GLU A 351 14.71 -32.71 0.58
N LEU A 352 14.43 -31.53 0.02
CA LEU A 352 14.77 -30.24 0.63
C LEU A 352 14.04 -30.04 1.97
N LEU A 353 12.77 -30.40 2.06
CA LEU A 353 12.00 -30.33 3.32
C LEU A 353 12.55 -31.29 4.38
N ALA A 354 12.94 -32.51 3.98
CA ALA A 354 13.55 -33.47 4.88
C ALA A 354 14.92 -32.98 5.40
N LEU A 355 15.70 -32.36 4.52
CA LEU A 355 16.98 -31.72 4.86
C LEU A 355 16.78 -30.59 5.87
N TYR A 356 15.84 -29.68 5.59
CA TYR A 356 15.53 -28.56 6.48
C TYR A 356 15.14 -29.03 7.88
N LYS A 357 14.26 -30.03 8.00
CA LYS A 357 13.86 -30.59 9.30
C LYS A 357 15.06 -31.07 10.13
N ARG A 358 16.09 -31.64 9.51
CA ARG A 358 17.30 -32.07 10.22
C ARG A 358 18.11 -30.88 10.73
N THR A 359 18.21 -29.81 9.95
CA THR A 359 19.01 -28.63 10.30
C THR A 359 18.44 -27.81 11.46
N ILE A 360 17.14 -27.92 11.76
CA ILE A 360 16.48 -27.18 12.87
C ILE A 360 16.27 -28.08 14.10
N SER A 361 16.48 -29.39 13.97
CA SER A 361 16.38 -30.35 15.08
C SER A 361 17.71 -30.55 15.82
N LEU A 362 18.76 -29.87 15.38
CA LEU A 362 20.08 -29.72 16.01
C LEU A 362 20.18 -28.31 16.61
#